data_AF-S8FKD3-F1
#
_entry.id   AF-S8FKD3-F1
#
_cell.length_a   1.000
_cell.length_b   1.000
_cell.length_c   1.000
_cell.angle_alpha   90.00
_cell.angle_beta   90.00
_cell.angle_gamma   90.00
#
_symmetry.space_group_name_H-M   'P 1'
#
loop_
_entity.id
_entity.type
_entity.pdbx_description
1 polymer ?
#
loop_
_entity_poly.entity_id
_entity_poly.type
_entity_poly.pdbx_seq_one_letter_code
_entity_poly.pdbx_strand_id
1 'polypeptide(L)' 'MKHFAPNKGIYVYERKYNNQSVVIMLNGNNREQSISLEPYKEILPTNKVYDIISQKTMEIGKDITLEGGGIRILIF' A
#
# COMPACT_ATOMS: atom_id res chain seq x y z
N MET A 1 -11.13 -0.78 -10.56
CA MET A 1 -9.95 0.06 -10.27
C MET A 1 -10.36 1.07 -9.23
N LYS A 2 -9.58 1.24 -8.16
CA LYS A 2 -9.82 2.26 -7.15
C LYS A 2 -8.54 3.05 -6.89
N HIS A 3 -8.67 4.36 -6.76
CA HIS A 3 -7.57 5.26 -6.43
C HIS A 3 -8.01 6.23 -5.34
N PHE A 4 -7.05 6.68 -4.54
CA PHE A 4 -7.28 7.63 -3.46
C PHE A 4 -6.55 8.93 -3.77
N ALA A 5 -7.09 10.05 -3.27
CA ALA A 5 -6.37 11.30 -3.29
C ALA A 5 -5.04 11.14 -2.52
N PRO A 6 -3.91 11.68 -3.02
CA PRO A 6 -2.63 11.54 -2.33
C PRO A 6 -2.69 12.08 -0.91
N ASN A 7 -2.18 11.32 0.06
CA ASN A 7 -2.10 11.72 1.46
C ASN A 7 -0.63 11.84 1.86
N LYS A 8 -0.20 13.02 2.30
CA LYS A 8 1.23 13.33 2.56
C LYS A 8 2.17 12.98 1.40
N GLY A 9 1.68 13.08 0.16
CA GLY A 9 2.45 12.69 -1.04
C GLY A 9 2.60 11.18 -1.24
N ILE A 10 1.90 10.35 -0.47
CA ILE A 10 1.74 8.92 -0.74
C ILE A 10 0.56 8.72 -1.69
N TYR A 11 0.82 8.03 -2.80
CA TYR A 11 -0.17 7.60 -3.77
C TYR A 11 -0.58 6.17 -3.46
N VAL A 12 -1.88 5.93 -3.33
CA VAL A 12 -2.45 4.59 -3.05
C VAL A 12 -3.50 4.26 -4.11
N TYR A 13 -3.36 3.10 -4.75
CA TYR A 13 -4.36 2.61 -5.69
C TYR A 13 -4.39 1.08 -5.76
N GLU A 14 -5.52 0.57 -6.23
CA GLU A 14 -5.80 -0.86 -6.34
C GLU A 14 -6.09 -1.26 -7.80
N ARG A 15 -5.48 -2.38 -8.20
CA ARG A 15 -5.81 -3.13 -9.40
C ARG A 15 -6.37 -4.49 -8.98
N LYS A 16 -7.54 -4.84 -9.52
CA LYS A 16 -8.15 -6.17 -9.33
C LYS A 16 -8.14 -6.94 -10.64
N TYR A 17 -7.85 -8.23 -10.55
CA TYR A 17 -8.02 -9.18 -11.64
C TYR A 17 -8.57 -10.49 -11.07
N ASN A 18 -9.77 -10.88 -11.50
CA ASN A 18 -10.53 -11.99 -10.92
C ASN A 18 -10.65 -11.85 -9.38
N ASN A 19 -10.19 -12.85 -8.64
CA ASN A 19 -10.25 -12.91 -7.18
C ASN A 19 -9.00 -12.34 -6.50
N GLN A 20 -8.06 -11.77 -7.26
CA GLN A 20 -6.80 -11.25 -6.73
C GLN A 20 -6.83 -9.71 -6.74
N SER A 21 -6.37 -9.12 -5.65
CA SER A 21 -6.18 -7.67 -5.54
C SER A 21 -4.71 -7.32 -5.38
N VAL A 22 -4.28 -6.28 -6.08
CA VAL A 22 -2.94 -5.71 -5.96
C VAL A 22 -3.08 -4.24 -5.55
N VAL A 23 -2.56 -3.91 -4.38
CA VAL A 23 -2.49 -2.55 -3.86
C VAL A 23 -1.08 -2.02 -4.04
N ILE A 24 -0.98 -0.82 -4.61
CA ILE A 24 0.29 -0.14 -4.83
C ILE A 24 0.31 1.11 -3.97
N MET A 25 1.38 1.26 -3.19
CA MET A 25 1.66 2.45 -2.39
C MET A 25 3.01 3.02 -2.80
N LEU A 26 3.02 4.28 -3.23
CA LEU A 26 4.22 4.97 -3.70
C LEU A 26 4.41 6.26 -2.91
N ASN A 27 5.61 6.44 -2.35
CA ASN A 27 6.01 7.70 -1.76
C ASN A 27 6.61 8.61 -2.83
N GLY A 28 5.86 9.64 -3.23
CA GLY A 28 6.33 10.65 -4.19
C GLY A 28 7.31 11.67 -3.61
N ASN A 29 7.61 11.62 -2.32
CA ASN A 29 8.56 12.51 -1.67
C ASN A 29 9.97 11.91 -1.67
N ASN A 30 10.99 12.75 -1.49
CA ASN A 30 12.38 12.33 -1.29
C ASN A 30 12.74 12.03 0.18
N ARG A 31 11.74 11.97 1.07
CA ARG A 31 11.89 11.69 2.49
C ARG A 31 10.92 10.61 2.94
N GLU A 32 11.23 9.95 4.04
CA GLU A 32 10.34 9.01 4.69
C GLU A 32 8.99 9.65 5.02
N GLN A 33 7.91 8.90 4.81
CA GLN A 33 6.55 9.29 5.18
C GLN A 33 5.80 8.12 5.79
N SER A 34 5.00 8.43 6.82
CA SER A 34 4.06 7.50 7.45
C SER A 34 2.63 7.97 7.30
N ILE A 35 1.76 7.05 6.87
CA ILE A 35 0.32 7.26 6.71
C ILE A 35 -0.46 6.19 7.47
N SER A 36 -1.64 6.57 7.96
CA SER A 36 -2.59 5.61 8.51
C SER A 36 -3.25 4.81 7.40
N LEU A 37 -3.42 3.51 7.63
CA LEU A 37 -4.09 2.58 6.74
C LEU A 37 -5.61 2.57 6.88
N GLU A 38 -6.15 3.25 7.91
CA GLU A 38 -7.59 3.32 8.18
C GLU A 38 -8.42 3.75 6.96
N PRO A 39 -8.04 4.80 6.19
CA PRO A 39 -8.81 5.23 5.03
C PRO A 39 -8.83 4.23 3.87
N TYR A 40 -7.95 3.23 3.88
CA TYR A 40 -7.76 2.28 2.78
C TYR A 40 -8.27 0.87 3.12
N LYS A 41 -8.91 0.66 4.28
CA LYS A 41 -9.39 -0.66 4.75
C LYS A 41 -10.21 -1.43 3.71
N GLU A 42 -10.98 -0.73 2.90
CA GLU A 42 -11.80 -1.33 1.83
C GLU A 42 -11.00 -2.03 0.71
N ILE A 43 -9.73 -1.67 0.52
CA ILE A 43 -8.80 -2.33 -0.41
C ILE A 43 -7.74 -3.16 0.31
N LEU A 44 -7.80 -3.24 1.65
CA LEU A 44 -6.89 -4.00 2.51
C LEU A 44 -7.69 -5.06 3.29
N PRO A 45 -8.13 -6.15 2.63
CA PRO A 45 -9.11 -7.09 3.18
C PRO A 45 -8.59 -7.92 4.37
N THR A 46 -7.27 -7.97 4.58
CA THR A 46 -6.62 -8.69 5.67
C THR A 46 -5.32 -7.97 6.05
N ASN A 47 -4.83 -8.23 7.26
CA ASN A 47 -3.54 -7.71 7.69
C ASN A 47 -2.37 -8.55 7.17
N LYS A 48 -2.59 -9.78 6.70
CA LYS A 48 -1.54 -10.65 6.17
C LYS A 48 -1.45 -10.48 4.66
N VAL A 49 -0.31 -10.03 4.17
CA VAL A 49 -0.14 -9.59 2.77
C VAL A 49 1.19 -10.08 2.21
N TYR A 50 1.24 -10.36 0.91
CA TYR A 50 2.48 -10.65 0.21
C TYR A 50 3.02 -9.38 -0.46
N ASP A 51 4.20 -8.90 -0.05
CA ASP A 51 4.87 -7.79 -0.70
C ASP A 51 5.81 -8.30 -1.80
N ILE A 52 5.52 -7.94 -3.05
CA ILE A 52 6.29 -8.38 -4.22
C ILE A 52 7.72 -7.84 -4.18
N ILE A 53 7.92 -6.62 -3.67
CA ILE A 53 9.23 -5.96 -3.69
C ILE A 53 10.20 -6.68 -2.76
N SER A 54 9.76 -7.02 -1.55
CA SER A 54 10.57 -7.77 -0.58
C SER A 54 10.48 -9.29 -0.74
N GLN A 55 9.58 -9.78 -1.61
CA GLN A 55 9.27 -11.20 -1.84
C GLN A 55 8.89 -11.96 -0.56
N LYS A 56 8.21 -11.28 0.38
CA LYS A 56 7.88 -11.83 1.69
C LYS A 56 6.41 -11.61 2.04
N THR A 57 5.86 -12.57 2.77
CA THR A 57 4.60 -12.38 3.47
C THR A 57 4.86 -11.62 4.77
N MET A 58 4.12 -10.54 5.00
CA MET A 58 4.22 -9.71 6.19
C MET A 58 2.85 -9.40 6.75
N GLU A 59 2.82 -8.94 7.99
CA GLU A 59 1.63 -8.33 8.58
C GLU A 59 1.72 -6.81 8.48
N ILE A 60 0.63 -6.18 8.03
CA ILE A 60 0.47 -4.72 8.02
C ILE A 60 -0.33 -4.29 9.25
N GLY A 61 0.15 -3.22 9.89
CA GLY A 61 -0.45 -2.65 11.09
C GLY A 61 -1.47 -1.56 10.78
N LYS A 62 -1.62 -0.62 11.71
CA LYS A 62 -2.51 0.56 11.55
C LYS A 62 -1.90 1.64 10.66
N ASP A 63 -0.58 1.68 10.57
CA ASP A 63 0.18 2.64 9.80
C ASP A 63 1.18 1.90 8.91
N ILE A 64 1.58 2.55 7.82
CA ILE A 64 2.67 2.10 6.97
C ILE A 64 3.67 3.24 6.78
N THR A 65 4.96 2.90 6.80
CA THR A 65 6.06 3.82 6.57
C THR A 65 6.76 3.44 5.27
N LEU A 66 7.00 4.43 4.42
CA LEU A 66 7.73 4.29 3.16
C LEU A 66 8.90 5.26 3.14
N GLU A 67 10.08 4.77 2.79
CA GLU A 67 11.25 5.61 2.50
C GLU A 67 10.97 6.59 1.37
N GLY A 68 11.81 7.62 1.21
CA GLY A 68 11.71 8.56 0.08
C GLY A 68 11.82 7.83 -1.26
N GLY A 69 10.89 8.06 -2.18
CA GLY A 69 10.79 7.32 -3.45
C GLY A 69 10.39 5.84 -3.28
N GLY A 70 10.14 5.39 -2.05
CA GLY A 70 9.83 4.01 -1.72
C GLY A 70 8.50 3.55 -2.31
N ILE A 71 8.46 2.28 -2.71
CA ILE A 71 7.27 1.60 -3.23
C ILE A 71 6.99 0.32 -2.45
N ARG A 72 5.71 0.00 -2.28
CA ARG A 72 5.23 -1.32 -1.85
C ARG A 72 4.17 -1.79 -2.83
N ILE A 73 4.25 -3.07 -3.19
CA ILE A 73 3.29 -3.72 -4.08
C ILE A 73 2.75 -4.93 -3.35
N LEU A 74 1.52 -4.83 -2.92
CA LEU A 74 0.87 -5.70 -1.95
C LEU A 74 -0.16 -6.57 -2.66
N ILE A 75 0.03 -7.89 -2.65
CA ILE A 75 -0.95 -8.85 -3.17
C ILE A 75 -1.81 -9.37 -2.02
N PHE A 76 -3.12 -9.28 -2.23
CA PHE A 76 -4.18 -9.85 -1.41
C PHE A 76 -4.95 -10.91 -2.18
#